data_AF-A0A914Z2E5-F1
#
_entry.id   AF-A0A914Z2E5-F1
#
_cell.length_a   1.000
_cell.length_b   1.000
_cell.length_c   1.000
_cell.angle_alpha   90.00
_cell.angle_beta   90.00
_cell.angle_gamma   90.00
#
_symmetry.space_group_name_H-M   'P 1'
#
loop_
_entity.id
_entity.type
_entity.pdbx_description
1 polymer ?
#
loop_
_entity_poly.entity_id
_entity_poly.type
_entity_poly.pdbx_seq_one_letter_code
_entity_poly.pdbx_strand_id
1 'polypeptide(L)'
;MLISANPILEAFGNAKTMRNNNSSRFGKFVEIHFNTKFHVAGGFVSHYLLEKSRLCHQSEGERNYHIFYQLLAGVDDGTVKEWNLGPPDRFRYLAGGCTQFFASPTSKSKIPKSRYSQISSNVLNDDLVDDYSDFHRLRKSLLDSGFSESKRDNVFKVIAGILHLGNIEFEDNVEDSKGGCMILPKSSASLSYASKLLGVESSELLNGLITRVMQPAKGGVLGTIIRVPLKPREASNARDALAKAIYNRIFDTVVLSINKSIPFTDSINYIGVLDIAGFGKILS
;
A
#
# COMPACT_ATOMS: atom_id res chain seq x y z
N MET A 1 -3.06 23.80 5.45
CA MET A 1 -3.63 22.63 4.75
C MET A 1 -2.59 21.86 3.93
N LEU A 2 -1.74 22.52 3.13
CA LEU A 2 -0.63 21.83 2.44
C LEU A 2 0.34 21.11 3.41
N ILE A 3 0.73 21.76 4.51
CA ILE A 3 1.60 21.16 5.54
C ILE A 3 0.91 19.98 6.25
N SER A 4 -0.41 20.05 6.47
CA SER A 4 -1.14 18.98 7.15
C SER A 4 -1.32 17.72 6.28
N ALA A 5 -1.07 17.82 4.98
CA ALA A 5 -1.11 16.69 4.05
C ALA A 5 0.22 15.90 3.98
N ASN A 6 1.33 16.44 4.51
CA ASN A 6 2.64 15.78 4.47
C ASN A 6 2.64 14.41 5.16
N PRO A 7 2.09 14.22 6.38
CA PRO A 7 2.06 12.91 7.02
C PRO A 7 1.36 11.84 6.17
N ILE A 8 0.38 12.26 5.36
CA ILE A 8 -0.33 11.38 4.44
C ILE A 8 0.60 10.97 3.28
N LEU A 9 1.23 11.93 2.62
CA LEU A 9 2.15 11.65 1.52
C LEU A 9 3.35 10.82 1.98
N GLU A 10 3.88 11.08 3.18
CA GLU A 10 4.98 10.31 3.76
C GLU A 10 4.56 8.87 4.08
N ALA A 11 3.40 8.67 4.70
CA ALA A 11 2.90 7.33 4.99
C ALA A 11 2.77 6.47 3.72
N PHE A 12 2.12 6.99 2.67
CA PHE A 12 1.81 6.20 1.48
C PHE A 12 2.86 6.26 0.36
N GLY A 13 3.73 7.28 0.38
CA GLY A 13 4.67 7.56 -0.70
C GLY A 13 6.14 7.46 -0.32
N ASN A 14 6.47 7.45 0.98
CA ASN A 14 7.84 7.33 1.44
C ASN A 14 8.16 5.93 1.97
N ALA A 15 9.44 5.58 1.88
CA ALA A 15 9.97 4.34 2.40
C ALA A 15 11.41 4.51 2.88
N LYS A 16 11.85 3.57 3.72
CA LYS A 16 13.26 3.45 4.10
C LYS A 16 14.05 2.85 2.94
N THR A 17 15.10 3.55 2.55
CA THR A 17 16.15 3.05 1.64
C THR A 17 17.46 2.83 2.41
N MET A 18 18.51 2.41 1.71
CA MET A 18 19.85 2.31 2.32
C MET A 18 20.46 3.66 2.70
N ARG A 19 20.06 4.76 2.04
CA ARG A 19 20.68 6.09 2.22
C ARG A 19 19.80 7.09 2.97
N ASN A 20 18.50 6.88 2.96
CA ASN A 20 17.52 7.79 3.55
C ASN A 20 16.37 6.99 4.16
N ASN A 21 16.12 7.21 5.46
CA ASN A 21 15.08 6.55 6.23
C ASN A 21 13.66 6.98 5.86
N ASN A 22 13.49 8.19 5.29
CA ASN A 22 12.22 8.77 4.86
C ASN A 22 12.28 9.23 3.38
N SER A 23 12.64 8.32 2.47
CA SER A 23 12.82 8.64 1.04
C SER A 23 11.48 8.64 0.30
N SER A 24 11.14 9.75 -0.35
CA SER A 24 10.04 9.82 -1.32
C SER A 24 10.27 8.86 -2.48
N ARG A 25 9.30 7.97 -2.75
CA ARG A 25 9.34 6.96 -3.84
C ARG A 25 8.31 7.25 -4.93
N PHE A 26 8.01 8.55 -5.10
CA PHE A 26 7.16 9.13 -6.13
C PHE A 26 7.67 10.54 -6.41
N GLY A 27 7.41 11.06 -7.60
CA GLY A 27 7.58 12.47 -7.93
C GLY A 27 6.38 13.28 -7.45
N LYS A 28 6.62 14.39 -6.78
CA LYS A 28 5.62 15.33 -6.28
C LYS A 28 5.81 16.67 -6.97
N PHE A 29 4.76 17.18 -7.59
CA PHE A 29 4.71 18.56 -8.07
C PHE A 29 3.59 19.29 -7.35
N VAL A 30 3.96 20.31 -6.56
CA VAL A 30 3.02 21.11 -5.77
C VAL A 30 2.89 22.47 -6.42
N GLU A 31 1.68 22.80 -6.84
CA GLU A 31 1.30 24.06 -7.45
C GLU A 31 0.59 24.93 -6.41
N ILE A 32 1.03 26.18 -6.28
CA ILE A 32 0.36 27.21 -5.48
C ILE A 32 -0.24 28.21 -6.47
N HIS A 33 -1.56 28.27 -6.56
CA HIS A 33 -2.27 29.08 -7.55
C HIS A 33 -2.57 30.49 -7.00
N PHE A 34 -2.50 31.48 -7.89
CA PHE A 34 -2.77 32.89 -7.59
C PHE A 34 -3.93 33.44 -8.41
N ASN A 35 -4.78 34.26 -7.79
CA ASN A 35 -5.87 34.96 -8.47
C ASN A 35 -5.39 36.26 -9.14
N THR A 36 -6.30 36.97 -9.81
CA THR A 36 -6.03 38.24 -10.52
C THR A 36 -5.46 39.36 -9.64
N LYS A 37 -5.56 39.23 -8.31
CA LYS A 37 -5.02 40.18 -7.32
C LYS A 37 -3.68 39.71 -6.72
N PHE A 38 -3.07 38.66 -7.27
CA PHE A 38 -1.86 38.01 -6.75
C PHE A 38 -1.99 37.48 -5.31
N HIS A 39 -3.21 37.17 -4.86
CA HIS A 39 -3.41 36.43 -3.62
C HIS A 39 -3.44 34.92 -3.87
N VAL A 40 -2.97 34.14 -2.89
CA VAL A 40 -3.04 32.67 -2.93
C VAL A 40 -4.51 32.25 -3.00
N ALA A 41 -4.88 31.59 -4.10
CA ALA A 41 -6.23 31.12 -4.38
C ALA A 41 -6.46 29.68 -3.92
N GLY A 42 -5.41 28.86 -3.89
CA GLY A 42 -5.45 27.45 -3.48
C GLY A 42 -4.20 26.72 -3.97
N GLY A 43 -4.29 25.40 -4.08
CA GLY A 43 -3.17 24.60 -4.55
C GLY A 43 -3.57 23.32 -5.26
N PHE A 44 -2.61 22.70 -5.92
CA PHE A 44 -2.80 21.41 -6.57
C PHE A 44 -1.56 20.54 -6.39
N VAL A 45 -1.76 19.27 -6.07
CA VAL A 45 -0.69 18.28 -5.94
C VAL A 45 -0.83 17.29 -7.08
N SER A 46 0.14 17.33 -7.98
CA SER A 46 0.36 16.32 -9.01
C SER A 46 1.36 15.29 -8.49
N HIS A 47 1.10 14.01 -8.74
CA HIS A 47 1.99 12.92 -8.35
C HIS A 47 2.36 12.08 -9.58
N TYR A 48 3.58 11.57 -9.60
CA TYR A 48 4.13 10.83 -10.73
C TYR A 48 4.93 9.61 -10.24
N LEU A 49 4.90 8.53 -11.02
CA LEU A 49 5.86 7.42 -10.93
C LEU A 49 6.05 6.83 -9.51
N LEU A 50 4.94 6.46 -8.84
CA LEU A 50 5.04 5.65 -7.62
C LEU A 50 5.80 4.34 -7.92
N GLU A 51 6.81 4.02 -7.10
CA GLU A 51 7.65 2.81 -7.25
C GLU A 51 6.87 1.51 -6.95
N LYS A 52 6.05 1.06 -7.91
CA LYS A 52 5.16 -0.11 -7.75
C LYS A 52 5.89 -1.41 -7.39
N SER A 53 7.14 -1.59 -7.82
CA SER A 53 7.93 -2.79 -7.50
C SER A 53 8.15 -2.94 -5.99
N ARG A 54 8.36 -1.83 -5.27
CA ARG A 54 8.61 -1.79 -3.83
C ARG A 54 7.49 -2.42 -3.01
N LEU A 55 6.27 -2.47 -3.53
CA LEU A 55 5.15 -3.07 -2.84
C LEU A 55 5.33 -4.58 -2.61
N CYS A 56 5.91 -5.29 -3.58
CA CYS A 56 6.01 -6.75 -3.55
C CYS A 56 7.43 -7.25 -3.29
N HIS A 57 8.44 -6.40 -3.50
CA HIS A 57 9.84 -6.75 -3.33
C HIS A 57 10.64 -5.56 -2.81
N GLN A 58 11.51 -5.79 -1.84
CA GLN A 58 12.44 -4.81 -1.31
C GLN A 58 13.84 -5.42 -1.24
N SER A 59 14.87 -4.59 -1.42
CA SER A 59 16.24 -5.00 -1.16
C SER A 59 16.48 -5.19 0.34
N GLU A 60 17.46 -6.02 0.69
CA GLU A 60 17.90 -6.18 2.06
C GLU A 60 18.23 -4.82 2.72
N GLY A 61 17.78 -4.63 3.96
CA GLY A 61 17.94 -3.37 4.69
C GLY A 61 16.97 -2.24 4.30
N GLU A 62 16.22 -2.37 3.20
CA GLU A 62 15.16 -1.44 2.82
C GLU A 62 13.79 -1.86 3.36
N ARG A 63 12.84 -0.91 3.44
CA ARG A 63 11.45 -1.21 3.83
C ARG A 63 10.50 -1.04 2.66
N ASN A 64 9.31 -1.62 2.82
CA ASN A 64 8.13 -1.22 2.07
C ASN A 64 7.69 0.20 2.52
N TYR A 65 6.60 0.73 1.95
CA TYR A 65 6.04 2.03 2.33
C TYR A 65 5.72 2.12 3.83
N HIS A 66 5.90 3.30 4.41
CA HIS A 66 5.75 3.51 5.85
C HIS A 66 4.37 3.12 6.39
N ILE A 67 3.31 3.29 5.59
CA ILE A 67 1.93 2.97 5.98
C ILE A 67 1.78 1.53 6.50
N PHE A 68 2.52 0.56 5.95
CA PHE A 68 2.43 -0.83 6.42
C PHE A 68 2.95 -0.97 7.85
N TYR A 69 4.05 -0.31 8.17
CA TYR A 69 4.69 -0.36 9.48
C TYR A 69 3.94 0.50 10.49
N GLN A 70 3.52 1.70 10.08
CA GLN A 70 2.68 2.59 10.88
C GLN A 70 1.37 1.91 11.27
N LEU A 71 0.71 1.22 10.31
CA LEU A 71 -0.50 0.44 10.59
C LEU A 71 -0.22 -0.63 11.66
N LEU A 72 0.77 -1.49 11.44
CA LEU A 72 1.09 -2.59 12.35
C LEU A 72 1.53 -2.13 13.74
N ALA A 73 2.18 -0.96 13.84
CA ALA A 73 2.62 -0.40 15.11
C ALA A 73 1.47 0.29 15.88
N GLY A 74 0.58 0.99 15.18
CA GLY A 74 -0.32 1.98 15.80
C GLY A 74 -1.80 1.61 15.87
N VAL A 75 -2.27 0.54 15.22
CA VAL A 75 -3.67 0.08 15.40
C VAL A 75 -3.89 -0.54 16.79
N ASP A 76 -5.11 -0.42 17.29
CA ASP A 76 -5.50 -1.01 18.56
C ASP A 76 -5.58 -2.55 18.50
N ASP A 77 -5.51 -3.19 19.66
CA ASP A 77 -5.49 -4.64 19.76
C ASP A 77 -6.79 -5.32 19.30
N GLY A 78 -7.92 -4.61 19.37
CA GLY A 78 -9.20 -5.09 18.84
C GLY A 78 -9.13 -5.22 17.32
N THR A 79 -8.71 -4.16 16.65
CA THR A 79 -8.49 -4.12 15.20
C THR A 79 -7.49 -5.19 14.75
N VAL A 80 -6.40 -5.39 15.49
CA VAL A 80 -5.42 -6.43 15.12
C VAL A 80 -6.01 -7.82 15.18
N LYS A 81 -6.79 -8.14 16.22
CA LYS A 81 -7.47 -9.43 16.32
C LYS A 81 -8.50 -9.59 15.20
N GLU A 82 -9.30 -8.55 14.94
CA GLU A 82 -10.34 -8.58 13.90
C GLU A 82 -9.76 -8.79 12.49
N TRP A 83 -8.66 -8.11 12.17
CA TRP A 83 -8.03 -8.14 10.84
C TRP A 83 -6.90 -9.18 10.75
N ASN A 84 -6.70 -9.99 11.81
CA ASN A 84 -5.64 -10.98 11.93
C ASN A 84 -4.25 -10.42 11.55
N LEU A 85 -3.95 -9.22 12.07
CA LEU A 85 -2.64 -8.61 11.91
C LEU A 85 -1.61 -9.25 12.87
N GLY A 86 -0.33 -9.07 12.57
CA GLY A 86 0.76 -9.65 13.35
C GLY A 86 2.10 -8.95 13.08
N PRO A 87 3.21 -9.55 13.52
CA PRO A 87 4.55 -9.06 13.21
C PRO A 87 4.80 -8.87 11.70
N PRO A 88 5.61 -7.89 11.28
CA PRO A 88 5.87 -7.63 9.87
C PRO A 88 6.42 -8.84 9.08
N ASP A 89 7.26 -9.66 9.70
CA ASP A 89 7.83 -10.89 9.14
C ASP A 89 6.79 -11.98 8.82
N ARG A 90 5.55 -11.88 9.32
CA ARG A 90 4.44 -12.77 8.94
C ARG A 90 3.90 -12.46 7.54
N PHE A 91 4.22 -11.30 6.97
CA PHE A 91 3.67 -10.84 5.69
C PHE A 91 4.75 -10.87 4.62
N ARG A 92 4.52 -11.65 3.55
CA ARG A 92 5.46 -11.82 2.43
C ARG A 92 5.94 -10.48 1.86
N TYR A 93 5.05 -9.49 1.75
CA TYR A 93 5.37 -8.17 1.22
C TYR A 93 6.19 -7.27 2.16
N LEU A 94 6.49 -7.71 3.38
CA LEU A 94 7.36 -7.00 4.32
C LEU A 94 8.58 -7.85 4.71
N ALA A 95 8.43 -9.17 4.77
CA ALA A 95 9.45 -10.11 5.21
C ALA A 95 10.71 -10.15 4.33
N GLY A 96 10.62 -9.71 3.06
CA GLY A 96 11.76 -9.64 2.15
C GLY A 96 12.73 -8.48 2.45
N GLY A 97 12.30 -7.49 3.23
CA GLY A 97 13.11 -6.33 3.62
C GLY A 97 13.36 -6.24 5.12
N CYS A 98 13.66 -5.03 5.58
CA CYS A 98 13.75 -4.71 7.01
C CYS A 98 12.35 -4.74 7.65
N THR A 99 12.21 -5.53 8.73
CA THR A 99 10.96 -5.75 9.46
C THR A 99 10.89 -4.95 10.77
N GLN A 100 11.86 -4.07 11.02
CA GLN A 100 11.94 -3.27 12.23
C GLN A 100 11.08 -2.01 12.13
N PHE A 101 10.51 -1.60 13.26
CA PHE A 101 9.85 -0.30 13.41
C PHE A 101 10.87 0.79 13.71
N PHE A 102 10.64 2.01 13.19
CA PHE A 102 11.20 3.21 13.80
C PHE A 102 10.37 3.57 15.03
N ALA A 103 11.01 3.70 16.19
CA ALA A 103 10.31 4.09 17.40
C ALA A 103 11.26 4.73 18.40
N SER A 104 10.87 5.92 18.86
CA SER A 104 11.43 6.57 20.05
C SER A 104 11.23 5.71 21.31
N PRO A 105 11.97 5.97 22.40
CA PRO A 105 11.80 5.24 23.66
C PRO A 105 10.36 5.26 24.20
N THR A 106 9.65 6.37 24.00
CA THR A 106 8.24 6.55 24.39
C THR A 106 7.26 5.79 23.49
N SER A 107 7.52 5.71 22.19
CA SER A 107 6.70 4.89 21.27
C SER A 107 6.96 3.40 21.49
N LYS A 108 8.22 3.01 21.73
CA LYS A 108 8.60 1.61 21.99
C LYS A 108 7.86 1.00 23.18
N SER A 109 7.56 1.77 24.23
CA SER A 109 6.81 1.27 25.38
C SER A 109 5.31 1.10 25.11
N LYS A 110 4.77 1.72 24.05
CA LYS A 110 3.36 1.66 23.67
C LYS A 110 3.05 0.55 22.67
N ILE A 111 4.03 0.13 21.87
CA ILE A 111 3.87 -0.97 20.93
C ILE A 111 3.93 -2.31 21.70
N PRO A 112 2.89 -3.16 21.65
CA PRO A 112 2.92 -4.47 22.31
C PRO A 112 4.07 -5.34 21.79
N LYS A 113 4.73 -6.10 22.69
CA LYS A 113 5.86 -6.98 22.34
C LYS A 113 5.50 -7.99 21.22
N SER A 114 4.25 -8.42 21.16
CA SER A 114 3.74 -9.35 20.12
C SER A 114 3.64 -8.74 18.71
N ARG A 115 3.89 -7.43 18.55
CA ARG A 115 3.92 -6.76 17.24
C ARG A 115 5.31 -6.77 16.61
N TYR A 116 6.35 -6.95 17.40
CA TYR A 116 7.72 -6.88 16.93
C TYR A 116 8.08 -8.10 16.10
N SER A 117 8.97 -7.88 15.14
CA SER A 117 9.50 -8.95 14.31
C SER A 117 10.17 -10.02 15.15
N GLN A 118 9.91 -11.28 14.81
CA GLN A 118 10.57 -12.41 15.48
C GLN A 118 12.05 -12.53 15.07
N ILE A 119 12.40 -12.02 13.89
CA ILE A 119 13.75 -12.03 13.33
C ILE A 119 14.57 -10.86 13.90
N SER A 120 13.99 -9.65 13.93
CA SER A 120 14.65 -8.43 14.37
C SER A 120 13.75 -7.63 15.32
N SER A 121 13.81 -7.95 16.61
CA SER A 121 12.94 -7.36 17.64
C SER A 121 13.37 -5.96 18.12
N ASN A 122 14.54 -5.49 17.70
CA ASN A 122 15.02 -4.14 17.98
C ASN A 122 14.34 -3.08 17.11
N VAL A 123 14.28 -1.85 17.61
CA VAL A 123 13.78 -0.68 16.87
C VAL A 123 14.91 0.02 16.14
N LEU A 124 14.57 0.69 15.05
CA LEU A 124 15.41 1.69 14.42
C LEU A 124 15.19 3.03 15.12
N ASN A 125 16.26 3.81 15.27
CA ASN A 125 16.20 5.15 15.83
C ASN A 125 16.39 6.16 14.71
N ASP A 126 15.50 7.16 14.67
CA ASP A 126 15.56 8.29 13.76
C ASP A 126 14.82 9.46 14.43
N ASP A 127 15.31 10.69 14.25
CA ASP A 127 14.72 11.87 14.89
C ASP A 127 13.44 12.34 14.19
N LEU A 128 13.24 11.95 12.93
CA LEU A 128 12.14 12.41 12.07
C LEU A 128 11.06 11.34 11.87
N VAL A 129 11.42 10.05 11.93
CA VAL A 129 10.51 8.94 11.65
C VAL A 129 10.19 8.15 12.93
N ASP A 130 8.91 7.95 13.22
CA ASP A 130 8.45 7.13 14.35
C ASP A 130 7.10 6.50 14.00
N ASP A 131 7.11 5.21 13.64
CA ASP A 131 5.97 4.52 13.01
C ASP A 131 4.70 4.57 13.88
N TYR A 132 4.85 4.46 15.21
CA TYR A 132 3.70 4.51 16.12
C TYR A 132 3.09 5.92 16.19
N SER A 133 3.91 6.94 16.43
CA SER A 133 3.42 8.31 16.53
C SER A 133 2.96 8.86 15.18
N ASP A 134 3.63 8.49 14.08
CA ASP A 134 3.26 8.84 12.72
C ASP A 134 1.92 8.25 12.32
N PHE A 135 1.58 7.04 12.77
CA PHE A 135 0.25 6.48 12.54
C PHE A 135 -0.85 7.36 13.15
N HIS A 136 -0.65 7.84 14.37
CA HIS A 136 -1.61 8.74 15.02
C HIS A 136 -1.67 10.12 14.36
N ARG A 137 -0.53 10.65 13.91
CA ARG A 137 -0.48 11.88 13.10
C ARG A 137 -1.24 11.70 11.78
N LEU A 138 -0.99 10.60 11.07
CA LEU A 138 -1.66 10.23 9.84
C LEU A 138 -3.19 10.18 10.01
N ARG A 139 -3.66 9.51 11.07
CA ARG A 139 -5.11 9.42 11.37
C ARG A 139 -5.76 10.79 11.48
N LYS A 140 -5.09 11.72 12.16
CA LYS A 140 -5.55 13.11 12.29
C LYS A 140 -5.50 13.84 10.95
N SER A 141 -4.39 13.76 10.24
CA SER A 141 -4.22 14.41 8.93
C SER A 141 -5.26 13.96 7.89
N LEU A 142 -5.62 12.67 7.88
CA LEU A 142 -6.66 12.16 6.98
C LEU A 142 -8.03 12.81 7.26
N LEU A 143 -8.41 12.96 8.53
CA LEU A 143 -9.63 13.67 8.92
C LEU A 143 -9.58 15.14 8.51
N ASP A 144 -8.47 15.82 8.80
CA ASP A 144 -8.26 17.22 8.43
C ASP A 144 -8.27 17.43 6.90
N SER A 145 -7.99 16.38 6.12
CA SER A 145 -8.00 16.36 4.65
C SER A 145 -9.33 15.87 4.06
N GLY A 146 -10.39 15.84 4.86
CA GLY A 146 -11.76 15.56 4.43
C GLY A 146 -12.13 14.07 4.33
N PHE A 147 -11.33 13.15 4.88
CA PHE A 147 -11.80 11.78 5.07
C PHE A 147 -12.79 11.71 6.25
N SER A 148 -13.90 10.99 6.06
CA SER A 148 -14.67 10.52 7.21
C SER A 148 -13.93 9.38 7.92
N GLU A 149 -14.29 9.12 9.18
CA GLU A 149 -13.71 7.99 9.93
C GLU A 149 -13.90 6.66 9.21
N SER A 150 -15.10 6.41 8.67
CA SER A 150 -15.38 5.21 7.88
C SER A 150 -14.49 5.11 6.64
N LYS A 151 -14.28 6.21 5.90
CA LYS A 151 -13.42 6.20 4.71
C LYS A 151 -11.96 5.94 5.09
N ARG A 152 -11.48 6.56 6.17
CA ARG A 152 -10.13 6.32 6.73
C ARG A 152 -9.95 4.85 7.11
N ASP A 153 -10.89 4.30 7.85
CA ASP A 153 -10.80 2.92 8.34
C ASP A 153 -10.90 1.92 7.18
N ASN A 154 -11.68 2.22 6.15
CA ASN A 154 -11.70 1.44 4.91
C ASN A 154 -10.35 1.47 4.18
N VAL A 155 -9.64 2.61 4.13
CA VAL A 155 -8.29 2.65 3.58
C VAL A 155 -7.36 1.71 4.34
N PHE A 156 -7.40 1.75 5.68
CA PHE A 156 -6.58 0.86 6.51
C PHE A 156 -6.95 -0.63 6.36
N LYS A 157 -8.25 -0.95 6.24
CA LYS A 157 -8.72 -2.30 5.92
C LYS A 157 -8.15 -2.80 4.60
N VAL A 158 -8.16 -1.98 3.55
CA VAL A 158 -7.61 -2.38 2.25
C VAL A 158 -6.09 -2.57 2.33
N ILE A 159 -5.35 -1.73 3.07
CA ILE A 159 -3.91 -1.94 3.32
C ILE A 159 -3.65 -3.27 4.04
N ALA A 160 -4.45 -3.61 5.07
CA ALA A 160 -4.38 -4.91 5.72
C ALA A 160 -4.72 -6.07 4.75
N GLY A 161 -5.70 -5.87 3.87
CA GLY A 161 -6.06 -6.83 2.83
C GLY A 161 -4.91 -7.11 1.86
N ILE A 162 -4.14 -6.10 1.47
CA ILE A 162 -2.93 -6.25 0.64
C ILE A 162 -1.88 -7.13 1.34
N LEU A 163 -1.70 -6.98 2.66
CA LEU A 163 -0.76 -7.81 3.42
C LEU A 163 -1.15 -9.29 3.38
N HIS A 164 -2.43 -9.61 3.59
CA HIS A 164 -2.93 -10.99 3.49
C HIS A 164 -2.90 -11.53 2.06
N LEU A 165 -3.20 -10.69 1.06
CA LEU A 165 -3.12 -11.05 -0.35
C LEU A 165 -1.72 -11.55 -0.71
N GLY A 166 -0.66 -10.90 -0.22
CA GLY A 166 0.73 -11.30 -0.45
C GLY A 166 1.07 -12.71 0.08
N ASN A 167 0.39 -13.17 1.13
CA ASN A 167 0.59 -14.48 1.75
C ASN A 167 -0.10 -15.64 1.02
N ILE A 168 -0.82 -15.37 -0.08
CA ILE A 168 -1.39 -16.42 -0.91
C ILE A 168 -0.30 -17.02 -1.79
N GLU A 169 -0.06 -18.31 -1.63
CA GLU A 169 0.93 -19.10 -2.38
C GLU A 169 0.22 -20.13 -3.26
N PHE A 170 0.85 -20.44 -4.39
CA PHE A 170 0.26 -21.30 -5.42
C PHE A 170 1.17 -22.50 -5.71
N GLU A 171 0.56 -23.65 -6.00
CA GLU A 171 1.22 -24.88 -6.43
C GLU A 171 0.51 -25.44 -7.67
N ASP A 172 1.19 -26.34 -8.40
CA ASP A 172 0.59 -26.99 -9.57
C ASP A 172 -0.60 -27.84 -9.16
N ASN A 173 -1.71 -27.72 -9.91
CA ASN A 173 -2.87 -28.56 -9.70
C ASN A 173 -2.68 -29.88 -10.46
N VAL A 174 -2.18 -30.90 -9.75
CA VAL A 174 -1.93 -32.24 -10.29
C VAL A 174 -3.20 -33.07 -10.50
N GLU A 175 -4.33 -32.66 -9.93
CA GLU A 175 -5.61 -33.40 -10.03
C GLU A 175 -6.47 -32.93 -11.21
N ASP A 176 -6.22 -31.74 -11.76
CA ASP A 176 -6.97 -31.22 -12.91
C ASP A 176 -6.32 -31.63 -14.24
N SER A 177 -7.06 -32.40 -15.04
CA SER A 177 -6.66 -32.80 -16.39
C SER A 177 -6.41 -31.63 -17.34
N LYS A 178 -6.93 -30.43 -17.05
CA LYS A 178 -6.67 -29.19 -17.79
C LYS A 178 -5.38 -28.48 -17.35
N GLY A 179 -4.75 -28.95 -16.27
CA GLY A 179 -3.62 -28.30 -15.61
C GLY A 179 -4.00 -26.96 -14.98
N GLY A 180 -3.00 -26.25 -14.43
CA GLY A 180 -3.16 -24.95 -13.80
C GLY A 180 -2.54 -24.93 -12.41
N CYS A 181 -3.06 -24.07 -11.54
CA CYS A 181 -2.61 -23.96 -10.16
C CYS A 181 -3.77 -23.93 -9.18
N MET A 182 -3.45 -24.30 -7.94
CA MET A 182 -4.30 -24.15 -6.78
C MET A 182 -3.54 -23.42 -5.68
N ILE A 183 -4.25 -22.96 -4.65
CA ILE A 183 -3.59 -22.38 -3.47
C ILE A 183 -3.07 -23.48 -2.56
N LEU A 184 -1.95 -23.23 -1.88
CA LEU A 184 -1.49 -24.13 -0.83
C LEU A 184 -2.50 -24.15 0.33
N PRO A 185 -2.67 -25.28 1.04
CA PRO A 185 -3.60 -25.38 2.18
C PRO A 185 -3.39 -24.29 3.25
N LYS A 186 -2.12 -23.95 3.54
CA LYS A 186 -1.73 -22.89 4.49
C LYS A 186 -2.20 -21.48 4.08
N SER A 187 -2.47 -21.26 2.80
CA SER A 187 -2.91 -19.96 2.27
C SER A 187 -4.42 -19.74 2.34
N SER A 188 -5.20 -20.76 2.72
CA SER A 188 -6.68 -20.66 2.83
C SER A 188 -7.12 -19.56 3.81
N ALA A 189 -6.42 -19.44 4.95
CA ALA A 189 -6.70 -18.37 5.91
C ALA A 189 -6.39 -16.99 5.31
N SER A 190 -5.25 -16.84 4.64
CA SER A 190 -4.86 -15.58 3.97
C SER A 190 -5.85 -15.16 2.89
N LEU A 191 -6.35 -16.11 2.09
CA LEU A 191 -7.40 -15.84 1.09
C LEU A 191 -8.69 -15.33 1.76
N SER A 192 -9.12 -15.96 2.85
CA SER A 192 -10.33 -15.56 3.60
C SER A 192 -10.20 -14.16 4.21
N TYR A 193 -9.06 -13.84 4.83
CA TYR A 193 -8.83 -12.50 5.37
C TYR A 193 -8.67 -11.45 4.26
N ALA A 194 -7.95 -11.77 3.18
CA ALA A 194 -7.81 -10.87 2.03
C ALA A 194 -9.18 -10.55 1.40
N SER A 195 -10.02 -11.55 1.14
CA SER A 195 -11.35 -11.36 0.54
C SER A 195 -12.26 -10.54 1.44
N LYS A 196 -12.33 -10.87 2.75
CA LYS A 196 -13.10 -10.12 3.75
C LYS A 196 -12.68 -8.64 3.84
N LEU A 197 -11.38 -8.37 3.90
CA LEU A 197 -10.86 -7.01 4.07
C LEU A 197 -10.95 -6.16 2.79
N LEU A 198 -10.83 -6.80 1.62
CA LEU A 198 -11.00 -6.15 0.31
C LEU A 198 -12.48 -6.00 -0.08
N GLY A 199 -13.40 -6.65 0.64
CA GLY A 199 -14.84 -6.56 0.40
C GLY A 199 -15.26 -7.33 -0.87
N VAL A 200 -14.60 -8.45 -1.17
CA VAL A 200 -14.90 -9.32 -2.31
C VAL A 200 -15.22 -10.72 -1.84
N GLU A 201 -15.94 -11.49 -2.63
CA GLU A 201 -16.23 -12.89 -2.31
C GLU A 201 -14.95 -13.75 -2.47
N SER A 202 -14.78 -14.74 -1.60
CA SER A 202 -13.54 -15.52 -1.53
C SER A 202 -13.31 -16.38 -2.77
N SER A 203 -14.36 -16.98 -3.34
CA SER A 203 -14.29 -17.75 -4.58
C SER A 203 -14.05 -16.85 -5.80
N GLU A 204 -14.61 -15.64 -5.83
CA GLU A 204 -14.34 -14.65 -6.89
C GLU A 204 -12.89 -14.20 -6.87
N LEU A 205 -12.35 -13.86 -5.68
CA LEU A 205 -10.94 -13.51 -5.53
C LEU A 205 -10.03 -14.67 -5.97
N LEU A 206 -10.31 -15.89 -5.51
CA LEU A 206 -9.54 -17.07 -5.89
C LEU A 206 -9.57 -17.30 -7.41
N ASN A 207 -10.76 -17.29 -8.01
CA ASN A 207 -10.93 -17.46 -9.45
C ASN A 207 -10.18 -16.39 -10.25
N GLY A 208 -10.21 -15.14 -9.80
CA GLY A 208 -9.47 -14.04 -10.42
C GLY A 208 -7.95 -14.18 -10.32
N LEU A 209 -7.45 -14.90 -9.30
CA LEU A 209 -6.02 -15.16 -9.11
C LEU A 209 -5.50 -16.35 -9.92
N ILE A 210 -6.32 -17.38 -10.14
CA ILE A 210 -5.89 -18.64 -10.77
C ILE A 210 -6.40 -18.82 -12.21
N THR A 211 -7.25 -17.92 -12.71
CA THR A 211 -7.77 -17.98 -14.09
C THR A 211 -7.63 -16.65 -14.81
N ARG A 212 -7.50 -16.70 -16.14
CA ARG A 212 -7.69 -15.54 -17.02
C ARG A 212 -8.95 -15.70 -17.86
N VAL A 213 -9.68 -14.59 -18.03
CA VAL A 213 -10.86 -14.52 -18.90
C VAL A 213 -10.43 -14.26 -20.34
N MET A 214 -10.88 -15.09 -21.28
CA MET A 214 -10.62 -14.95 -22.71
C MET A 214 -11.93 -14.99 -23.50
N GLN A 215 -12.09 -14.03 -24.42
CA GLN A 215 -13.16 -14.06 -25.43
C GLN A 215 -12.58 -14.58 -26.75
N PRO A 216 -13.08 -15.70 -27.31
CA PRO A 216 -12.58 -16.21 -28.59
C PRO A 216 -12.87 -15.22 -29.72
N ALA A 217 -11.84 -14.84 -30.49
CA ALA A 217 -11.97 -13.84 -31.55
C ALA A 217 -12.72 -14.35 -32.80
N LYS A 218 -12.78 -15.67 -33.06
CA LYS A 218 -13.41 -16.25 -34.26
C LYS A 218 -13.94 -17.66 -34.01
N GLY A 219 -15.21 -17.91 -34.33
CA GLY A 219 -15.74 -19.24 -34.66
C GLY A 219 -16.44 -20.06 -33.55
N GLY A 220 -16.50 -19.59 -32.31
CA GLY A 220 -17.33 -20.18 -31.25
C GLY A 220 -18.63 -19.40 -31.03
N VAL A 221 -19.60 -20.00 -30.34
CA VAL A 221 -20.87 -19.36 -29.94
C VAL A 221 -20.60 -17.92 -29.47
N LEU A 222 -21.19 -16.96 -30.18
CA LEU A 222 -21.10 -15.53 -29.88
C LEU A 222 -21.35 -15.30 -28.37
N GLY A 223 -20.31 -14.88 -27.65
CA GLY A 223 -20.43 -14.40 -26.27
C GLY A 223 -20.04 -15.36 -25.13
N THR A 224 -19.59 -16.60 -25.38
CA THR A 224 -19.16 -17.46 -24.26
C THR A 224 -17.79 -17.03 -23.71
N ILE A 225 -17.77 -16.56 -22.47
CA ILE A 225 -16.55 -16.28 -21.70
C ILE A 225 -15.87 -17.61 -21.34
N ILE A 226 -14.63 -17.81 -21.79
CA ILE A 226 -13.82 -18.97 -21.40
C ILE A 226 -12.86 -18.55 -20.29
N ARG A 227 -12.79 -19.35 -19.22
CA ARG A 227 -11.78 -19.22 -18.16
C ARG A 227 -10.65 -20.20 -18.43
N VAL A 228 -9.44 -19.67 -18.57
CA VAL A 228 -8.23 -20.46 -18.81
C VAL A 228 -7.42 -20.51 -17.51
N PRO A 229 -7.13 -21.70 -16.96
CA PRO A 229 -6.28 -21.84 -15.77
C PRO A 229 -4.88 -21.25 -15.99
N LEU A 230 -4.32 -20.67 -14.93
CA LEU A 230 -2.98 -20.10 -14.89
C LEU A 230 -1.99 -21.07 -14.25
N LYS A 231 -0.72 -21.01 -14.65
CA LYS A 231 0.38 -21.69 -13.94
C LYS A 231 0.72 -20.98 -12.62
N PRO A 232 1.36 -21.66 -11.64
CA PRO A 232 1.66 -21.05 -10.33
C PRO A 232 2.42 -19.72 -10.40
N ARG A 233 3.36 -19.60 -11.35
CA ARG A 233 4.11 -18.36 -11.58
C ARG A 233 3.24 -17.25 -12.15
N GLU A 234 2.31 -17.58 -13.05
CA GLU A 234 1.37 -16.60 -13.63
C GLU A 234 0.38 -16.11 -12.57
N ALA A 235 -0.12 -17.00 -11.71
CA ALA A 235 -0.97 -16.63 -10.57
C ALA A 235 -0.23 -15.76 -9.54
N SER A 236 1.05 -16.05 -9.26
CA SER A 236 1.90 -15.20 -8.42
C SER A 236 2.06 -13.79 -9.00
N ASN A 237 2.28 -13.69 -10.32
CA ASN A 237 2.35 -12.41 -11.01
C ASN A 237 1.00 -11.67 -10.97
N ALA A 238 -0.12 -12.38 -11.14
CA ALA A 238 -1.47 -11.80 -11.08
C ALA A 238 -1.79 -11.25 -9.67
N ARG A 239 -1.46 -11.99 -8.62
CA ARG A 239 -1.55 -11.55 -7.22
C ARG A 239 -0.78 -10.25 -6.98
N ASP A 240 0.47 -10.20 -7.42
CA ASP A 240 1.33 -9.02 -7.24
C ASP A 240 0.86 -7.83 -8.08
N ALA A 241 0.37 -8.08 -9.30
CA ALA A 241 -0.23 -7.05 -10.14
C ALA A 241 -1.50 -6.46 -9.49
N LEU A 242 -2.35 -7.32 -8.92
CA LEU A 242 -3.55 -6.90 -8.19
C LEU A 242 -3.19 -6.04 -6.97
N ALA A 243 -2.22 -6.49 -6.15
CA ALA A 243 -1.73 -5.71 -5.00
C ALA A 243 -1.25 -4.32 -5.43
N LYS A 244 -0.43 -4.25 -6.50
CA LYS A 244 0.08 -2.98 -7.07
C LYS A 244 -1.04 -2.07 -7.56
N ALA A 245 -2.04 -2.63 -8.23
CA ALA A 245 -3.18 -1.87 -8.74
C ALA A 245 -4.03 -1.29 -7.60
N ILE A 246 -4.33 -2.09 -6.57
CA ILE A 246 -5.09 -1.65 -5.39
C ILE A 246 -4.32 -0.54 -4.66
N TYR A 247 -3.03 -0.76 -4.36
CA TYR A 247 -2.22 0.24 -3.65
C TYR A 247 -2.12 1.56 -4.43
N ASN A 248 -1.88 1.49 -5.74
CA ASN A 248 -1.85 2.69 -6.58
C ASN A 248 -3.18 3.45 -6.53
N ARG A 249 -4.32 2.74 -6.57
CA ARG A 249 -5.63 3.37 -6.48
C ARG A 249 -5.87 4.05 -5.13
N ILE A 250 -5.37 3.47 -4.03
CA ILE A 250 -5.40 4.10 -2.71
C ILE A 250 -4.58 5.39 -2.73
N PHE A 251 -3.36 5.33 -3.28
CA PHE A 251 -2.49 6.50 -3.40
C PHE A 251 -3.15 7.63 -4.21
N ASP A 252 -3.72 7.31 -5.37
CA ASP A 252 -4.49 8.26 -6.19
C ASP A 252 -5.63 8.88 -5.36
N THR A 253 -6.40 8.05 -4.65
CA THR A 253 -7.56 8.49 -3.85
C THR A 253 -7.15 9.44 -2.73
N VAL A 254 -6.00 9.17 -2.12
CA VAL A 254 -5.42 9.97 -1.05
C VAL A 254 -4.97 11.34 -1.59
N VAL A 255 -4.24 11.37 -2.70
CA VAL A 255 -3.81 12.63 -3.35
C VAL A 255 -5.03 13.44 -3.83
N LEU A 256 -6.03 12.77 -4.42
CA LEU A 256 -7.28 13.43 -4.80
C LEU A 256 -8.01 14.07 -3.62
N SER A 257 -7.97 13.45 -2.43
CA SER A 257 -8.57 14.04 -1.23
C SER A 257 -7.78 15.25 -0.73
N ILE A 258 -6.45 15.20 -0.83
CA ILE A 258 -5.59 16.37 -0.53
C ILE A 258 -5.96 17.52 -1.46
N ASN A 259 -6.10 17.28 -2.77
CA ASN A 259 -6.48 18.35 -3.71
C ASN A 259 -7.87 18.92 -3.42
N LYS A 260 -8.82 18.10 -2.92
CA LYS A 260 -10.13 18.57 -2.49
C LYS A 260 -10.08 19.46 -1.24
N SER A 261 -9.04 19.38 -0.41
CA SER A 261 -8.90 20.24 0.77
C SER A 261 -8.21 21.58 0.47
N ILE A 262 -7.69 21.77 -0.74
CA ILE A 262 -7.06 23.03 -1.18
C ILE A 262 -7.67 23.57 -2.49
N PRO A 263 -9.02 23.67 -2.58
CA PRO A 263 -9.69 24.05 -3.83
C PRO A 263 -9.38 25.50 -4.22
N PHE A 264 -9.47 25.78 -5.52
CA PHE A 264 -9.46 27.13 -6.08
C PHE A 264 -10.45 27.21 -7.24
N THR A 265 -11.07 28.38 -7.44
CA THR A 265 -12.02 28.62 -8.55
C THR A 265 -11.36 29.34 -9.72
N ASP A 266 -10.47 30.29 -9.42
CA ASP A 266 -9.78 31.12 -10.39
C ASP A 266 -8.27 31.01 -10.21
N SER A 267 -7.55 30.84 -11.32
CA SER A 267 -6.10 30.80 -11.35
C SER A 267 -5.61 31.55 -12.58
N ILE A 268 -4.77 32.58 -12.37
CA ILE A 268 -4.08 33.26 -13.47
C ILE A 268 -2.65 32.76 -13.67
N ASN A 269 -1.97 32.41 -12.57
CA ASN A 269 -0.58 31.99 -12.53
C ASN A 269 -0.40 31.03 -11.34
N TYR A 270 0.67 30.24 -11.36
CA TYR A 270 1.05 29.41 -10.22
C TYR A 270 2.56 29.42 -9.99
N ILE A 271 2.96 29.15 -8.75
CA ILE A 271 4.34 28.79 -8.40
C ILE A 271 4.36 27.29 -8.15
N GLY A 272 5.16 26.57 -8.93
CA GLY A 272 5.30 25.12 -8.84
C GLY A 272 6.59 24.71 -8.15
N VAL A 273 6.52 23.77 -7.22
CA VAL A 273 7.68 23.12 -6.59
C VAL A 273 7.71 21.67 -7.04
N LEU A 274 8.73 21.31 -7.81
CA LEU A 274 8.98 19.94 -8.26
C LEU A 274 9.98 19.26 -7.33
N ASP A 275 9.53 18.19 -6.69
CA ASP A 275 10.33 17.30 -5.86
C ASP A 275 10.27 15.90 -6.48
N ILE A 276 11.37 15.47 -7.10
CA ILE A 276 11.49 14.14 -7.70
C ILE A 276 12.56 13.36 -6.97
N ALA A 277 12.31 12.07 -6.77
CA ALA A 277 13.32 11.17 -6.23
C ALA A 277 14.60 11.26 -7.09
N GLY A 278 15.70 11.69 -6.49
CA GLY A 278 16.99 11.78 -7.17
C GLY A 278 17.39 10.40 -7.72
N PHE A 279 17.98 10.37 -8.93
CA PHE A 279 18.42 9.15 -9.59
C PHE A 279 19.31 8.31 -8.66
N GLY A 280 18.73 7.28 -8.03
CA GLY A 280 19.48 6.24 -7.36
C GLY A 280 20.13 5.37 -8.43
N LYS A 281 21.46 5.38 -8.53
CA LYS A 281 22.21 4.47 -9.40
C LYS A 281 21.72 3.04 -9.17
N ILE A 282 21.12 2.45 -10.20
CA ILE A 282 21.01 0.99 -10.33
C ILE A 282 22.40 0.51 -10.75
N LEU A 283 23.27 0.29 -9.76
CA LEU A 283 24.52 -0.46 -9.87
C LEU A 283 24.50 -1.35 -8.62
N SER A 284 24.56 -2.67 -8.65
CA SER A 284 25.10 -3.64 -9.62
C SER A 284 24.37 -4.96 -9.44
#